data_AF-A0A963FNN1-F1
#
_entry.id   AF-A0A963FNN1-F1
#
_cell.length_a   1.000
_cell.length_b   1.000
_cell.length_c   1.000
_cell.angle_alpha   90.00
_cell.angle_beta   90.00
_cell.angle_gamma   90.00
#
_symmetry.space_group_name_H-M   'P 1'
#
loop_
_entity.id
_entity.type
_entity.pdbx_description
1 polymer ?
#
loop_
_entity_poly.entity_id
_entity_poly.type
_entity_poly.pdbx_seq_one_letter_code
_entity_poly.pdbx_strand_id
1 'polypeptide(L)'
;DIGADDPVKAAVIEEAARRARKYGGALGTATQSADDYYGSAQMEAAFNCSDWVFLLRQKPESIEMLDRKGRLTMDEPKKRLLNSLRTEAGVFSEVYISSPVGEGVARNILDPATHLLFSNKLEDNAPIDELRAQGLSIDEAIGELLRRRGHTV
;
A
#
# COMPACT_ATOMS: atom_id res chain seq x y z
N ASP A 1 3.25 -12.49 9.51
CA ASP A 1 3.15 -13.96 9.51
C ASP A 1 1.69 -14.34 9.35
N ILE A 2 1.21 -14.40 8.10
CA ILE A 2 -0.15 -14.90 7.81
C ILE A 2 0.01 -16.41 7.76
N GLY A 3 0.25 -17.00 8.93
CA GLY A 3 0.68 -18.39 9.09
C GLY A 3 -0.27 -19.38 8.41
N ALA A 4 0.31 -20.56 8.09
CA ALA A 4 -0.26 -21.78 7.51
C ALA A 4 -1.77 -21.81 7.24
N ASP A 5 -2.16 -22.29 6.05
CA ASP A 5 -3.55 -22.46 5.57
C ASP A 5 -4.55 -22.87 6.67
N ASP A 6 -5.03 -21.86 7.39
CA ASP A 6 -5.99 -22.04 8.46
C ASP A 6 -7.37 -21.92 7.82
N PRO A 7 -8.14 -23.02 7.79
CA PRO A 7 -9.45 -23.04 7.13
C PRO A 7 -10.44 -22.08 7.79
N VAL A 8 -10.26 -21.75 9.08
CA VAL A 8 -11.11 -20.79 9.78
C VAL A 8 -10.79 -19.36 9.31
N LYS A 9 -9.51 -19.01 9.21
CA LYS A 9 -9.10 -17.69 8.68
C LYS A 9 -9.53 -17.52 7.23
N ALA A 10 -9.53 -18.61 6.45
CA ALA A 10 -10.03 -18.63 5.09
C ALA A 10 -11.49 -18.26 4.98
N ALA A 11 -12.34 -18.98 5.72
CA ALA A 11 -13.76 -18.72 5.73
C ALA A 11 -14.07 -17.28 6.17
N VAL A 12 -13.33 -16.77 7.17
CA VAL A 12 -13.52 -15.38 7.64
C VAL A 12 -13.15 -14.36 6.57
N ILE A 13 -11.99 -14.49 5.91
CA ILE A 13 -11.56 -13.56 4.86
C ILE A 13 -12.49 -13.63 3.65
N GLU A 14 -12.90 -14.82 3.22
CA GLU A 14 -13.81 -15.01 2.10
C GLU A 14 -15.20 -14.41 2.38
N GLU A 15 -15.76 -14.68 3.57
CA GLU A 15 -17.05 -14.11 3.96
C GLU A 15 -16.97 -12.59 4.14
N ALA A 16 -15.87 -12.07 4.70
CA ALA A 16 -15.65 -10.64 4.80
C ALA A 16 -15.54 -10.00 3.40
N ALA A 17 -14.75 -10.57 2.50
CA ALA A 17 -14.58 -10.08 1.13
C ALA A 17 -15.91 -10.04 0.37
N ARG A 18 -16.75 -11.07 0.55
CA ARG A 18 -18.05 -11.18 -0.14
C ARG A 18 -19.15 -10.32 0.48
N ARG A 19 -19.15 -10.11 1.80
CA ARG A 19 -20.27 -9.47 2.52
C ARG A 19 -20.01 -8.06 2.99
N ALA A 20 -18.77 -7.59 3.10
CA ALA A 20 -18.46 -6.26 3.64
C ALA A 20 -19.33 -5.16 3.01
N ARG A 21 -19.47 -5.17 1.68
CA ARG A 21 -20.32 -4.22 0.94
C ARG A 21 -21.78 -4.20 1.39
N LYS A 22 -22.36 -5.35 1.77
CA LYS A 22 -23.77 -5.45 2.22
C LYS A 22 -24.02 -4.70 3.54
N TYR A 23 -22.97 -4.50 4.32
CA TYR A 23 -23.03 -3.83 5.62
C TYR A 23 -22.39 -2.44 5.59
N GLY A 24 -22.18 -1.86 4.39
CA GLY A 24 -21.53 -0.56 4.23
C GLY A 24 -20.03 -0.55 4.57
N GLY A 25 -19.41 -1.72 4.68
CA GLY A 25 -17.97 -1.88 4.93
C GLY A 25 -17.17 -2.17 3.66
N ALA A 26 -15.86 -2.17 3.80
CA ALA A 26 -14.91 -2.60 2.79
C ALA A 26 -13.85 -3.52 3.42
N LEU A 27 -13.31 -4.44 2.63
CA LEU A 27 -12.14 -5.23 3.00
C LEU A 27 -10.94 -4.69 2.23
N GLY A 28 -9.94 -4.18 2.96
CA GLY A 28 -8.65 -3.81 2.41
C GLY A 28 -7.60 -4.86 2.78
N THR A 29 -6.82 -5.28 1.79
CA THR A 29 -5.61 -6.09 2.00
C THR A 29 -4.43 -5.36 1.38
N ALA A 30 -3.25 -5.50 1.99
CA ALA A 30 -2.02 -4.90 1.48
C ALA A 30 -0.86 -5.86 1.76
N THR A 31 0.03 -5.99 0.78
CA THR A 31 1.23 -6.82 0.88
C THR A 31 2.40 -6.19 0.16
N GLN A 32 3.62 -6.66 0.43
CA GLN A 32 4.84 -6.10 -0.17
C GLN A 32 5.08 -6.62 -1.58
N SER A 33 4.88 -7.92 -1.80
CA SER A 33 4.98 -8.56 -3.11
C SER A 33 3.61 -8.97 -3.59
N ALA A 34 3.29 -8.68 -4.84
CA ALA A 34 2.08 -9.21 -5.46
C ALA A 34 2.00 -10.75 -5.38
N ASP A 35 3.15 -11.42 -5.29
CA ASP A 35 3.28 -12.88 -5.13
C ASP A 35 2.68 -13.38 -3.81
N ASP A 36 2.68 -12.56 -2.77
CA ASP A 36 2.19 -12.93 -1.43
C ASP A 36 0.69 -13.21 -1.44
N TYR A 37 -0.07 -12.61 -2.37
CA TYR A 37 -1.50 -12.92 -2.55
C TYR A 37 -1.76 -14.36 -2.97
N TYR A 38 -0.73 -15.04 -3.49
CA TYR A 38 -0.83 -16.42 -3.96
C TYR A 38 -0.14 -17.40 -3.02
N GLY A 39 0.35 -16.93 -1.87
CA GLY A 39 0.90 -17.80 -0.83
C GLY A 39 -0.17 -18.59 -0.10
N SER A 40 -1.46 -18.22 -0.24
CA SER A 40 -2.56 -18.85 0.47
C SER A 40 -3.90 -18.66 -0.24
N ALA A 41 -4.82 -19.63 -0.09
CA ALA A 41 -6.14 -19.59 -0.74
C ALA A 41 -6.99 -18.38 -0.29
N GLN A 42 -6.77 -17.92 0.94
CA GLN A 42 -7.48 -16.81 1.57
C GLN A 42 -7.14 -15.48 0.91
N MET A 43 -5.85 -15.24 0.68
CA MET A 43 -5.37 -14.02 0.03
C MET A 43 -5.75 -14.01 -1.44
N GLU A 44 -5.71 -15.17 -2.11
CA GLU A 44 -6.18 -15.29 -3.49
C GLU A 44 -7.67 -14.99 -3.60
N ALA A 45 -8.50 -15.49 -2.66
CA ALA A 45 -9.92 -15.18 -2.59
C ALA A 45 -10.17 -13.67 -2.36
N ALA A 46 -9.45 -13.05 -1.41
CA ALA A 46 -9.55 -11.62 -1.15
C ALA A 46 -9.19 -10.79 -2.39
N PHE A 47 -8.12 -11.16 -3.10
CA PHE A 47 -7.69 -10.49 -4.32
C PHE A 47 -8.75 -10.63 -5.43
N ASN A 48 -9.29 -11.83 -5.64
CA ASN A 48 -10.31 -12.10 -6.65
C ASN A 48 -11.65 -11.38 -6.39
N CYS A 49 -11.96 -11.07 -5.14
CA CYS A 49 -13.14 -10.30 -4.76
C CYS A 49 -12.91 -8.78 -4.75
N SER A 50 -11.70 -8.30 -5.05
CA SER A 50 -11.37 -6.89 -4.99
C SER A 50 -11.74 -6.18 -6.29
N ASP A 51 -12.73 -5.28 -6.22
CA ASP A 51 -13.07 -4.39 -7.34
C ASP A 51 -12.00 -3.31 -7.56
N TRP A 52 -11.26 -2.95 -6.52
CA TRP A 52 -10.21 -1.94 -6.54
C TRP A 52 -8.85 -2.57 -6.29
N VAL A 53 -7.91 -2.33 -7.20
CA VAL A 53 -6.53 -2.80 -7.11
C VAL A 53 -5.60 -1.61 -7.23
N PHE A 54 -4.70 -1.47 -6.25
CA PHE A 54 -3.67 -0.44 -6.20
C PHE A 54 -2.30 -1.10 -6.29
N LEU A 55 -1.59 -0.88 -7.40
CA LEU A 55 -0.24 -1.39 -7.62
C LEU A 55 0.78 -0.25 -7.52
N LEU A 56 1.64 -0.30 -6.52
CA LEU A 56 2.87 0.50 -6.49
C LEU A 56 3.96 -0.18 -7.33
N ARG A 57 5.12 0.47 -7.48
CA ARG A 57 6.29 -0.09 -8.17
C ARG A 57 6.57 -1.53 -7.71
N GLN A 58 6.55 -2.45 -8.67
CA GLN A 58 6.93 -3.85 -8.48
C GLN A 58 8.26 -4.16 -9.18
N LYS A 59 8.86 -5.30 -8.84
CA LYS A 59 9.96 -5.86 -9.64
C LYS A 59 9.40 -6.38 -10.99
N PRO A 60 10.17 -6.34 -12.09
CA PRO A 60 9.71 -6.87 -13.37
C PRO A 60 9.22 -8.31 -13.31
N GLU A 61 9.89 -9.16 -12.51
CA GLU A 61 9.52 -10.58 -12.34
C GLU A 61 8.14 -10.75 -11.71
N SER A 62 7.77 -9.88 -10.76
CA SER A 62 6.44 -9.88 -10.13
C SER A 62 5.35 -9.44 -11.10
N ILE A 63 5.64 -8.50 -12.01
CA ILE A 63 4.70 -8.08 -13.07
C ILE A 63 4.46 -9.25 -14.04
N GLU A 64 5.52 -9.95 -14.47
CA GLU A 64 5.37 -11.13 -15.33
C GLU A 64 4.64 -12.29 -14.65
N MET A 65 4.77 -12.42 -13.32
CA MET A 65 4.00 -13.42 -12.58
C MET A 65 2.52 -13.05 -12.50
N LEU A 66 2.20 -11.77 -12.26
CA LEU A 66 0.82 -11.28 -12.25
C LEU A 66 0.10 -11.49 -13.58
N ASP A 67 0.79 -11.23 -14.69
CA ASP A 67 0.29 -11.48 -16.03
C ASP A 67 0.02 -12.97 -16.28
N ARG A 68 1.00 -13.84 -15.97
CA ARG A 68 0.86 -15.30 -16.14
C ARG A 68 -0.27 -15.91 -15.33
N LYS A 69 -0.55 -15.39 -14.14
CA LYS A 69 -1.66 -15.86 -13.29
C LYS A 69 -3.02 -15.34 -13.77
N GLY A 70 -3.06 -14.50 -14.81
CA GLY A 70 -4.28 -14.08 -15.52
C GLY A 70 -5.21 -13.20 -14.69
N ARG A 71 -4.72 -12.59 -13.60
CA ARG A 71 -5.57 -11.87 -12.65
C ARG A 71 -5.68 -10.37 -12.93
N LEU A 72 -4.67 -9.79 -13.56
CA LEU A 72 -4.78 -8.51 -14.25
C LEU A 72 -4.51 -8.79 -15.71
N THR A 73 -5.47 -8.57 -16.61
CA THR A 73 -5.20 -8.69 -18.04
C THR A 73 -4.23 -7.58 -18.43
N MET A 74 -2.97 -7.95 -18.69
CA MET A 74 -1.91 -7.04 -19.08
C MET A 74 -1.59 -7.26 -20.55
N ASP A 75 -2.02 -6.33 -21.38
CA ASP A 75 -1.42 -6.19 -22.70
C ASP A 75 -0.01 -5.59 -22.57
N GLU A 76 0.75 -5.65 -23.66
CA GLU A 76 2.13 -5.14 -23.68
C GLU A 76 2.23 -3.65 -23.29
N PRO A 77 1.32 -2.75 -23.72
CA PRO A 77 1.26 -1.38 -23.19
C PRO A 77 1.11 -1.31 -21.66
N LYS A 78 0.20 -2.09 -21.06
CA LYS A 78 0.00 -2.10 -19.61
C LYS A 78 1.22 -2.62 -18.87
N LYS A 79 1.90 -3.66 -19.38
CA LYS A 79 3.16 -4.13 -18.82
C LYS A 79 4.23 -3.04 -18.80
N ARG A 80 4.39 -2.30 -19.90
CA ARG A 80 5.33 -1.17 -19.96
C ARG A 80 4.97 -0.06 -18.97
N LEU A 81 3.68 0.26 -18.84
CA LEU A 81 3.19 1.24 -17.87
C LEU A 81 3.51 0.83 -16.43
N LEU A 82 3.19 -0.41 -16.05
CA LEU A 82 3.44 -0.92 -14.70
C LEU A 82 4.93 -0.97 -14.37
N ASN A 83 5.79 -1.33 -15.33
CA ASN A 83 7.24 -1.30 -15.17
C ASN A 83 7.81 0.12 -15.06
N SER A 84 7.08 1.13 -15.54
CA SER A 84 7.51 2.54 -15.48
C SER A 84 7.22 3.24 -14.14
N LEU A 85 6.37 2.63 -13.29
CA LEU A 85 6.00 3.20 -12.00
C LEU A 85 7.25 3.46 -11.16
N ARG A 86 7.36 4.67 -10.62
CA ARG A 86 8.48 5.07 -9.76
C ARG A 86 8.04 5.67 -8.44
N THR A 87 8.94 5.57 -7.48
CA THR A 87 8.87 6.30 -6.21
C THR A 87 10.05 7.24 -6.15
N GLU A 88 9.77 8.52 -5.92
CA GLU A 88 10.76 9.53 -5.59
C GLU A 88 10.65 9.80 -4.09
N ALA A 89 11.64 9.33 -3.33
CA ALA A 89 11.59 9.32 -1.87
C ALA A 89 11.38 10.74 -1.31
N GLY A 90 10.36 10.92 -0.47
CA GLY A 90 10.00 12.21 0.09
C GLY A 90 9.21 13.14 -0.85
N VAL A 91 8.95 12.74 -2.10
CA VAL A 91 8.23 13.57 -3.08
C VAL A 91 6.92 12.91 -3.50
N PHE A 92 6.97 11.70 -4.08
CA PHE A 92 5.77 10.95 -4.47
C PHE A 92 6.02 9.46 -4.62
N SER A 93 4.95 8.68 -4.56
CA SER A 93 4.92 7.31 -5.10
C SER A 93 3.87 7.22 -6.20
N GLU A 94 4.24 6.71 -7.37
CA GLU A 94 3.27 6.39 -8.41
C GLU A 94 2.53 5.10 -8.06
N VAL A 95 1.21 5.14 -8.26
CA VAL A 95 0.29 4.02 -8.04
C VAL A 95 -0.56 3.83 -9.28
N TYR A 96 -0.55 2.62 -9.81
CA TYR A 96 -1.53 2.17 -10.79
C TYR A 96 -2.81 1.80 -10.06
N ILE A 97 -3.94 2.32 -10.52
CA ILE A 97 -5.27 2.08 -9.97
C ILE A 97 -6.06 1.36 -11.04
N SER A 98 -6.62 0.20 -10.71
CA SER A 98 -7.64 -0.49 -11.50
C SER A 98 -8.92 -0.54 -10.69
N SER A 99 -10.02 -0.05 -11.26
CA SER A 99 -11.32 0.05 -10.59
C SER A 99 -12.47 -0.11 -11.58
N PRO A 100 -13.72 -0.28 -11.12
CA PRO A 100 -14.89 -0.37 -12.00
C PRO A 100 -15.18 0.93 -12.77
N VAL A 101 -14.60 2.06 -12.33
CA VAL A 101 -14.79 3.38 -12.97
C VAL A 101 -13.66 3.76 -13.91
N GLY A 102 -12.65 2.89 -14.05
CA GLY A 102 -11.52 3.09 -14.95
C GLY A 102 -10.19 2.69 -14.33
N GLU A 103 -9.14 2.80 -15.15
CA GLU A 103 -7.77 2.51 -14.77
C GLU A 103 -6.81 3.63 -15.16
N GLY A 104 -5.73 3.80 -14.39
CA GLY A 104 -4.74 4.85 -14.65
C GLY A 104 -3.66 4.94 -13.58
N VAL A 105 -2.68 5.79 -13.83
CA VAL A 105 -1.59 6.08 -12.87
C VAL A 105 -1.88 7.38 -12.14
N ALA A 106 -1.76 7.36 -10.83
CA ALA A 106 -1.80 8.52 -9.95
C ALA A 106 -0.48 8.68 -9.20
N ARG A 107 -0.24 9.87 -8.66
CA ARG A 107 0.85 10.13 -7.71
C ARG A 107 0.27 10.31 -6.32
N ASN A 108 0.71 9.47 -5.39
CA ASN A 108 0.49 9.68 -3.97
C ASN A 108 1.53 10.68 -3.46
N ILE A 109 1.07 11.91 -3.19
CA ILE A 109 1.87 13.01 -2.66
C ILE A 109 1.34 13.29 -1.26
N LEU A 110 2.20 13.16 -0.25
CA LEU A 110 1.86 13.44 1.14
C LEU A 110 2.44 14.80 1.52
N ASP A 111 1.73 15.54 2.36
CA ASP A 111 2.33 16.70 3.00
C ASP A 111 3.47 16.25 3.95
N PRO A 112 4.43 17.13 4.27
CA PRO A 112 5.58 16.77 5.09
C PRO A 112 5.24 16.21 6.48
N ALA A 113 4.15 16.67 7.11
CA ALA A 113 3.75 16.18 8.43
C ALA A 113 3.20 14.75 8.34
N THR A 114 2.32 14.50 7.37
CA THR A 114 1.81 13.15 7.09
C THR A 114 2.94 12.19 6.69
N HIS A 115 3.92 12.67 5.92
CA HIS A 115 5.09 11.86 5.56
C HIS A 115 5.91 11.44 6.80
N LEU A 116 6.13 12.34 7.76
CA LEU A 116 6.81 12.02 9.02
C LEU A 116 5.99 11.08 9.90
N LEU A 117 4.68 11.30 9.99
CA LEU A 117 3.77 10.50 10.80
C LEU A 117 3.80 9.02 10.41
N PHE A 118 3.92 8.72 9.12
CA PHE A 118 3.95 7.35 8.58
C PHE A 118 5.36 6.85 8.27
N SER A 119 6.41 7.59 8.62
CA SER A 119 7.79 7.15 8.35
C SER A 119 8.21 6.01 9.27
N ASN A 120 9.03 5.12 8.73
CA ASN A 120 9.74 4.10 9.48
C ASN A 120 11.26 4.26 9.38
N LYS A 121 11.72 5.38 8.83
CA LYS A 121 13.15 5.64 8.65
C LYS A 121 13.76 6.11 9.97
N LEU A 122 14.96 5.62 10.26
CA LEU A 122 15.69 6.02 11.47
C LEU A 122 15.94 7.54 11.51
N GLU A 123 16.26 8.15 10.36
CA GLU A 123 16.50 9.59 10.22
C GLU A 123 15.26 10.48 10.50
N ASP A 124 14.06 9.90 10.44
CA ASP A 124 12.82 10.55 10.81
C ASP A 124 12.43 10.21 12.26
N ASN A 125 12.51 8.93 12.63
CA ASN A 125 12.01 8.44 13.91
C ASN A 125 12.90 8.81 15.10
N ALA A 126 14.23 8.74 14.96
CA ALA A 126 15.13 9.04 16.07
C ALA A 126 15.01 10.50 16.56
N PRO A 127 14.99 11.54 15.68
CA PRO A 127 14.74 12.91 16.13
C PRO A 127 13.35 13.12 16.74
N ILE A 128 12.32 12.44 16.24
CA ILE A 128 10.98 12.50 16.82
C ILE A 128 10.99 11.91 18.24
N ASP A 129 11.63 10.76 18.43
CA ASP A 129 11.73 10.12 19.75
C ASP A 129 12.50 10.98 20.75
N GLU A 130 13.58 11.65 20.31
CA GLU A 130 14.33 12.62 21.14
C GLU A 130 13.46 13.82 21.57
N LEU A 131 12.62 14.33 20.67
CA LEU A 131 11.69 15.42 20.97
C LEU A 131 10.59 14.97 21.92
N ARG A 132 10.05 13.76 21.72
CA ARG A 132 9.05 13.17 22.63
C ARG A 132 9.62 12.90 24.01
N ALA A 133 10.89 12.50 24.12
CA ALA A 133 11.58 12.34 25.40
C ALA A 133 11.74 13.65 26.17
N GLN A 134 11.67 14.80 25.49
CA GLN A 134 11.65 16.14 26.11
C GLN A 134 10.25 16.55 26.58
N GLY A 135 9.24 15.70 26.39
CA GLY A 135 7.86 15.92 26.85
C GLY A 135 6.92 16.46 25.77
N LEU A 136 7.37 16.60 24.53
CA LEU A 136 6.50 17.01 23.42
C LEU A 136 5.52 15.89 23.04
N SER A 137 4.29 16.26 22.69
CA SER A 137 3.36 15.38 22.00
C SER A 137 3.89 15.00 20.61
N ILE A 138 3.29 13.99 19.98
CA ILE A 138 3.69 13.57 18.63
C ILE A 138 3.52 14.70 17.60
N ASP A 139 2.42 15.47 17.71
CA ASP A 139 2.11 16.57 16.82
C ASP A 139 3.12 17.72 16.99
N GLU A 140 3.46 18.06 18.23
CA GLU A 140 4.48 19.07 18.55
C GLU A 140 5.87 18.63 18.07
N ALA A 141 6.23 17.36 18.26
CA ALA A 141 7.51 16.81 17.84
C ALA A 141 7.65 16.83 16.30
N ILE A 142 6.61 16.43 15.57
CA ILE A 142 6.58 16.51 14.10
C ILE A 142 6.69 17.97 13.67
N GLY A 143 5.91 18.88 14.25
CA GLY A 143 5.95 20.30 13.90
C GLY A 143 7.31 20.95 14.18
N GLU A 144 7.95 20.60 15.30
CA GLU A 144 9.31 21.04 15.65
C GLU A 144 10.34 20.49 14.65
N LEU A 145 10.29 19.20 14.32
CA LEU A 145 11.21 18.60 13.35
C LEU A 145 11.06 19.23 11.96
N LEU A 146 9.83 19.50 11.53
CA LEU A 146 9.56 20.20 10.27
C LEU A 146 10.14 21.62 10.27
N ARG A 147 9.97 22.38 11.36
CA ARG A 147 10.59 23.70 11.51
C ARG A 147 12.12 23.61 11.44
N ARG A 148 12.75 22.61 12.08
CA ARG A 148 14.20 22.35 11.98
C ARG A 148 14.65 22.03 10.56
N ARG A 149 13.79 21.38 9.76
CA ARG A 149 14.03 21.07 8.34
C ARG A 149 13.68 22.23 7.40
N GLY A 150 13.30 23.39 7.93
CA GLY A 150 13.02 24.60 7.14
C GLY A 150 11.63 24.66 6.50
N HIS A 151 10.71 23.78 6.92
CA HIS A 151 9.32 23.89 6.50
C HIS A 151 8.60 25.02 7.24
N THR A 152 7.69 25.71 6.55
CA THR A 152 6.70 26.57 7.21
C THR A 152 5.60 25.68 7.75
N VAL A 153 5.41 25.69 9.07
CA VAL A 153 4.47 24.83 9.80
C VAL A 153 3.47 25.72 10.53
#